data_AF-A0A7S4BRN4-F1
#
_entry.id   AF-A0A7S4BRN4-F1
#
_cell.length_a   1.000
_cell.length_b   1.000
_cell.length_c   1.000
_cell.angle_alpha   90.00
_cell.angle_beta   90.00
_cell.angle_gamma   90.00
#
_symmetry.space_group_name_H-M   'P 1'
#
loop_
_entity.id
_entity.type
_entity.pdbx_description
1 polymer ?
#
loop_
_entity_poly.entity_id
_entity_poly.type
_entity_poly.pdbx_seq_one_letter_code
_entity_poly.pdbx_strand_id
1 'polypeptide(L)'
;GRAAAPSPCVNKSVAALRSMSSSQPAHCRETFVDAEEAAMKRAIAKLTGEDPARKAGNKYSQTNRVRVQQRLAEDAEKGIVPLRPDEAERLRKQLTSKYTTISQRAVPVPRVGGRARPVMPPPIAFVPHRRTRGEIREEHNNFERDRPPAYVPTKSSDERKAELALRNEFHGKTPQEVAAAQAGPPKPRQPRAVATTQQLRNQIVDEVAERQEFLDSMAKMGKGTEYEAKIRGEIAERLADLKKLDQLEASDAEQSAQS
;
A
#
# COMPACT_ATOMS: atom_id res chain seq x y z
N GLY A 1 41.34 -34.99 48.82
CA GLY A 1 41.25 -33.82 47.93
C GLY A 1 39.80 -33.47 47.70
N ARG A 2 39.33 -32.35 48.26
CA ARG A 2 38.10 -31.68 47.84
C ARG A 2 38.39 -30.18 47.86
N ALA A 3 38.45 -29.62 46.65
CA ALA A 3 38.77 -28.24 46.39
C ALA A 3 37.60 -27.34 46.80
N ALA A 4 37.91 -26.32 47.59
CA ALA A 4 37.02 -25.21 47.87
C ALA A 4 37.00 -24.27 46.64
N ALA A 5 35.82 -24.00 46.10
CA ALA A 5 35.62 -23.00 45.05
C ALA A 5 35.38 -21.62 45.69
N PRO A 6 36.15 -20.58 45.34
CA PRO A 6 35.78 -19.22 45.69
C PRO A 6 34.79 -18.64 44.67
N SER A 7 33.73 -18.03 45.21
CA SER A 7 32.79 -17.18 44.47
C SER A 7 33.49 -15.89 44.02
N PRO A 8 33.28 -15.40 42.79
CA PRO A 8 33.56 -14.01 42.48
C PRO A 8 32.29 -13.16 42.54
N CYS A 9 32.42 -12.14 43.37
CA CYS A 9 31.50 -11.08 43.67
C CYS A 9 31.07 -10.27 42.43
N VAL A 10 29.85 -9.77 42.53
CA VAL A 10 29.19 -8.81 41.66
C VAL A 10 29.97 -7.48 41.63
N ASN A 11 30.58 -7.14 40.50
CA ASN A 11 31.09 -5.78 40.27
C ASN A 11 29.93 -4.87 39.84
N LYS A 12 29.31 -4.23 40.82
CA LYS A 12 28.59 -2.96 40.64
C LYS A 12 29.56 -1.82 40.96
N SER A 13 30.04 -1.13 39.93
CA SER A 13 30.59 0.23 40.08
C SER A 13 30.47 0.96 38.75
N VAL A 14 29.27 1.49 38.58
CA VAL A 14 28.99 2.67 37.77
C VAL A 14 29.64 3.85 38.48
N ALA A 15 30.65 4.47 37.88
CA ALA A 15 31.06 5.83 38.23
C ALA A 15 31.56 6.50 36.94
N ALA A 16 30.60 7.18 36.32
CA ALA A 16 30.80 8.03 35.16
C ALA A 16 31.67 9.23 35.53
N LEU A 17 32.85 9.31 34.94
CA LEU A 17 33.56 10.57 34.72
C LEU A 17 33.74 10.71 33.21
N ARG A 18 32.67 11.14 32.55
CA ARG A 18 32.72 11.60 31.17
C ARG A 18 32.73 13.11 31.21
N SER A 19 33.86 13.67 30.81
CA SER A 19 34.15 15.08 30.63
C SER A 19 32.97 15.80 29.97
N MET A 20 32.37 16.75 30.69
CA MET A 20 31.49 17.74 30.10
C MET A 20 32.36 18.77 29.36
N SER A 21 32.87 18.41 28.18
CA SER A 21 33.29 19.40 27.18
C SER A 21 32.06 19.84 26.41
N SER A 22 31.30 20.76 27.00
CA SER A 22 30.22 21.47 26.33
C SER A 22 30.80 22.51 25.36
N SER A 23 31.42 22.04 24.28
CA SER A 23 31.43 22.83 23.04
C SER A 23 30.14 22.48 22.31
N GLN A 24 29.08 23.24 22.57
CA GLN A 24 27.91 23.19 21.69
C GLN A 24 28.37 23.68 20.31
N PRO A 25 28.38 22.84 19.26
CA PRO A 25 28.57 23.36 17.91
C PRO A 25 27.28 24.10 17.53
N ALA A 26 27.46 25.35 17.14
CA ALA A 26 26.47 26.27 16.58
C ALA A 26 25.33 25.58 15.80
N HIS A 27 24.25 25.19 16.49
CA HIS A 27 23.07 24.62 15.87
C HIS A 27 22.05 25.73 15.58
N CYS A 28 22.42 26.73 14.77
CA CYS A 28 21.52 27.84 14.41
C CYS A 28 21.78 28.42 13.01
N ARG A 29 22.43 27.68 12.10
CA ARG A 29 22.41 27.96 10.66
C ARG A 29 22.46 26.65 9.89
N GLU A 30 21.34 25.95 9.82
CA GLU A 30 21.10 25.05 8.68
C GLU A 30 21.04 25.96 7.45
N THR A 31 22.16 26.04 6.73
CA THR A 31 22.12 26.70 5.44
C THR A 31 21.34 25.80 4.50
N PHE A 32 20.55 26.39 3.60
CA PHE A 32 19.76 25.65 2.62
C PHE A 32 20.60 24.59 1.86
N VAL A 33 21.90 24.85 1.73
CA VAL A 33 22.93 23.99 1.15
C VAL A 33 23.11 22.67 1.93
N ASP A 34 23.05 22.68 3.26
CA ASP A 34 23.23 21.48 4.09
C ASP A 34 22.04 20.52 3.94
N ALA A 35 20.83 21.07 3.78
CA ALA A 35 19.62 20.29 3.55
C ALA A 35 19.61 19.65 2.15
N GLU A 36 20.04 20.38 1.12
CA GLU A 36 20.19 19.87 -0.25
C GLU A 36 21.30 18.83 -0.35
N GLU A 37 22.44 19.05 0.30
CA GLU A 37 23.51 18.05 0.38
C GLU A 37 23.05 16.78 1.11
N ALA A 38 22.32 16.91 2.21
CA ALA A 38 21.75 15.77 2.93
C ALA A 38 20.72 15.02 2.08
N ALA A 39 19.92 15.74 1.28
CA ALA A 39 18.96 15.15 0.35
C ALA A 39 19.67 14.40 -0.79
N MET A 40 20.73 14.98 -1.36
CA MET A 40 21.53 14.34 -2.41
C MET A 40 22.25 13.10 -1.89
N LYS A 41 22.88 13.16 -0.71
CA LYS A 41 23.52 12.00 -0.06
C LYS A 41 22.52 10.87 0.21
N ARG A 42 21.29 11.20 0.63
CA ARG A 42 20.20 10.22 0.77
C ARG A 42 19.76 9.64 -0.58
N ALA A 43 19.69 10.44 -1.63
CA ALA A 43 19.32 9.97 -2.97
C ALA A 43 20.36 8.97 -3.51
N ILE A 44 21.65 9.26 -3.36
CA ILE A 44 22.75 8.36 -3.73
C ILE A 44 22.67 7.06 -2.90
N ALA A 45 22.46 7.15 -1.59
CA ALA A 45 22.32 5.98 -0.72
C ALA A 45 21.12 5.09 -1.07
N LYS A 46 20.02 5.66 -1.58
CA LYS A 46 18.87 4.89 -2.10
C LYS A 46 19.24 4.10 -3.35
N LEU A 47 20.03 4.71 -4.24
CA LEU A 47 20.47 4.13 -5.50
C LEU A 47 21.49 3.00 -5.29
N THR A 48 22.41 3.16 -4.35
CA THR A 48 23.40 2.13 -3.98
C THR A 48 22.84 1.05 -3.05
N GLY A 49 21.59 1.19 -2.56
CA GLY A 49 20.96 0.28 -1.61
C GLY A 49 21.50 0.41 -0.17
N GLU A 50 22.30 1.44 0.09
CA GLU A 50 22.95 1.68 1.37
C GLU A 50 22.14 2.56 2.34
N ASP A 51 20.92 2.93 1.97
CA ASP A 51 20.04 3.77 2.78
C ASP A 51 19.89 3.21 4.22
N PRO A 52 20.29 3.97 5.25
CA PRO A 52 20.23 3.51 6.64
C PRO A 52 18.81 3.11 7.08
N ALA A 53 17.77 3.77 6.54
CA ALA A 53 16.38 3.42 6.84
C ALA A 53 16.03 2.04 6.25
N ARG A 54 16.50 1.75 5.03
CA ARG A 54 16.29 0.47 4.36
C ARG A 54 17.09 -0.66 5.03
N LYS A 55 18.33 -0.38 5.46
CA LYS A 55 19.17 -1.30 6.25
C LYS A 55 18.50 -1.64 7.59
N ALA A 56 17.87 -0.68 8.27
CA ALA A 56 17.14 -0.93 9.53
C ALA A 56 15.89 -1.80 9.33
N GLY A 57 15.08 -1.52 8.30
CA GLY A 57 13.92 -2.35 7.94
C GLY A 57 14.29 -3.78 7.57
N ASN A 58 15.38 -3.95 6.80
CA ASN A 58 15.90 -5.27 6.44
C ASN A 58 16.38 -6.07 7.67
N LYS A 59 17.04 -5.43 8.64
CA LYS A 59 17.43 -6.09 9.90
C LYS A 59 16.21 -6.56 10.71
N TYR A 60 15.16 -5.75 10.77
CA TYR A 60 13.94 -6.14 11.48
C TYR A 60 13.24 -7.32 10.78
N SER A 61 13.14 -7.29 9.45
CA SER A 61 12.59 -8.38 8.63
C SER A 61 13.37 -9.68 8.78
N GLN A 62 14.70 -9.62 8.73
CA GLN A 62 15.56 -10.79 8.97
C GLN A 62 15.39 -11.35 10.38
N THR A 63 15.34 -10.48 11.40
CA THR A 63 15.14 -10.89 12.80
C THR A 63 13.78 -11.57 12.98
N ASN A 64 12.73 -11.04 12.34
CA ASN A 64 11.38 -11.61 12.43
C ASN A 64 11.29 -12.94 11.66
N ARG A 65 11.95 -13.05 10.50
CA ARG A 65 12.06 -14.31 9.74
C ARG A 65 12.75 -15.40 10.56
N VAL A 66 13.86 -15.07 11.22
CA VAL A 66 14.57 -16.00 12.11
C VAL A 66 13.67 -16.42 13.28
N ARG A 67 12.95 -15.48 13.91
CA ARG A 67 12.00 -15.80 15.00
C ARG A 67 10.84 -16.70 14.55
N VAL A 68 10.34 -16.51 13.33
CA VAL A 68 9.28 -17.36 12.78
C VAL A 68 9.82 -18.75 12.46
N GLN A 69 11.01 -18.85 11.88
CA GLN A 69 11.67 -20.13 11.63
C GLN A 69 11.99 -20.89 12.90
N GLN A 70 12.45 -20.22 13.95
CA GLN A 70 12.66 -20.81 15.27
C GLN A 70 11.36 -21.35 15.86
N ARG A 71 10.27 -20.58 15.81
CA ARG A 71 8.95 -21.06 16.25
C ARG A 71 8.47 -22.28 15.46
N LEU A 72 8.63 -22.26 14.15
CA LEU A 72 8.27 -23.41 13.30
C LEU A 72 9.12 -24.64 13.61
N ALA A 73 10.42 -24.46 13.89
CA ALA A 73 11.31 -25.53 14.30
C ALA A 73 10.92 -26.10 15.68
N GLU A 74 10.63 -25.23 16.66
CA GLU A 74 10.13 -25.64 17.98
C GLU A 74 8.78 -26.37 17.89
N ASP A 75 7.86 -25.91 17.05
CA ASP A 75 6.57 -26.55 16.82
C ASP A 75 6.76 -27.93 16.15
N ALA A 76 7.71 -28.03 15.21
CA ALA A 76 8.08 -29.31 14.59
C ALA A 76 8.73 -30.28 15.61
N GLU A 77 9.61 -29.80 16.49
CA GLU A 77 10.21 -30.59 17.58
C GLU A 77 9.17 -31.06 18.60
N LYS A 78 8.15 -30.24 18.88
CA LYS A 78 6.99 -30.59 19.72
C LYS A 78 6.01 -31.54 19.02
N GLY A 79 6.27 -31.93 17.76
CA GLY A 79 5.40 -32.80 16.97
C GLY A 79 4.09 -32.13 16.54
N ILE A 80 4.02 -30.79 16.62
CA ILE A 80 2.86 -30.00 16.16
C ILE A 80 2.99 -29.86 14.65
N VAL A 81 2.50 -30.87 13.93
CA VAL A 81 2.39 -30.81 12.47
C VAL A 81 1.38 -29.71 12.13
N PRO A 82 1.69 -28.78 11.20
CA PRO A 82 0.69 -27.85 10.71
C PRO A 82 -0.51 -28.64 10.20
N LEU A 83 -1.67 -28.42 10.83
CA LEU A 83 -2.92 -29.10 10.52
C LEU A 83 -3.12 -29.08 9.00
N ARG A 84 -3.45 -30.24 8.43
CA ARG A 84 -3.83 -30.30 7.01
C ARG A 84 -4.99 -29.31 6.81
N PRO A 85 -5.04 -28.59 5.68
CA PRO A 85 -6.06 -27.55 5.45
C PRO A 85 -7.49 -28.07 5.71
N ASP A 86 -7.75 -29.32 5.34
CA ASP A 86 -9.04 -29.99 5.55
C ASP A 86 -9.38 -30.22 7.03
N GLU A 87 -8.38 -30.45 7.88
CA GLU A 87 -8.52 -30.65 9.33
C GLU A 87 -8.71 -29.31 10.05
N ALA A 88 -8.04 -28.25 9.61
CA ALA A 88 -8.21 -26.90 10.12
C ALA A 88 -9.64 -26.37 9.88
N GLU A 89 -10.22 -26.64 8.70
CA GLU A 89 -11.61 -26.30 8.42
C GLU A 89 -12.62 -27.09 9.25
N ARG A 90 -12.37 -28.39 9.48
CA ARG A 90 -13.21 -29.23 10.35
C ARG A 90 -13.22 -28.72 11.79
N LEU A 91 -12.06 -28.36 12.34
CA LEU A 91 -11.94 -27.78 13.67
C LEU A 91 -12.65 -26.43 13.78
N ARG A 92 -12.52 -25.56 12.77
CA ARG A 92 -13.28 -24.30 12.69
C ARG A 92 -14.78 -24.55 12.74
N LYS A 93 -15.29 -25.47 11.92
CA LYS A 93 -16.72 -25.82 11.86
C LYS A 93 -17.22 -26.38 13.20
N GLN A 94 -16.42 -27.21 13.89
CA GLN A 94 -16.75 -27.75 15.21
C GLN A 94 -16.76 -26.71 16.34
N LEU A 95 -15.85 -25.72 16.29
CA LEU A 95 -15.82 -24.63 17.26
C LEU A 95 -16.99 -23.66 17.05
N THR A 96 -17.41 -23.44 15.80
CA THR A 96 -18.57 -22.59 15.50
C THR A 96 -19.91 -23.26 15.80
N SER A 97 -20.01 -24.59 15.72
CA SER A 97 -21.28 -25.31 15.91
C SER A 97 -21.66 -25.58 17.36
N LYS A 98 -20.78 -25.33 18.33
CA LYS A 98 -21.00 -25.59 19.77
C LYS A 98 -21.34 -24.36 20.61
N TYR A 99 -21.69 -23.22 20.01
CA TYR A 99 -22.28 -22.11 20.77
C TYR A 99 -23.75 -22.42 21.09
N THR A 100 -23.97 -23.04 22.24
CA THR A 100 -25.29 -23.11 22.88
C THR A 100 -25.70 -21.70 23.33
N THR A 101 -26.96 -21.32 23.06
CA THR A 101 -27.55 -20.07 23.54
C THR A 101 -27.53 -20.02 25.07
N ILE A 102 -27.16 -18.87 25.63
CA ILE A 102 -26.98 -18.62 27.08
C ILE A 102 -28.19 -19.05 27.93
N SER A 103 -29.39 -19.14 27.33
CA SER A 103 -30.63 -19.57 27.98
C SER A 103 -30.64 -21.03 28.46
N GLN A 104 -29.72 -21.88 28.00
CA GLN A 104 -29.63 -23.28 28.43
C GLN A 104 -28.81 -23.47 29.73
N ARG A 105 -28.23 -22.39 30.28
CA ARG A 105 -27.46 -22.38 31.54
C ARG A 105 -28.26 -21.87 32.75
N ALA A 106 -29.60 -22.03 32.74
CA ALA A 106 -30.41 -21.68 33.91
C ALA A 106 -30.18 -22.70 35.04
N VAL A 107 -29.43 -22.32 36.07
CA VAL A 107 -29.24 -23.14 37.27
C VAL A 107 -30.51 -23.03 38.13
N PRO A 108 -31.14 -24.14 38.55
CA PRO A 108 -32.32 -24.11 39.40
C PRO A 108 -31.95 -23.56 40.78
N VAL A 109 -32.50 -22.39 41.12
CA VAL A 109 -32.30 -21.75 42.44
C VAL A 109 -33.57 -21.94 43.28
N PRO A 110 -33.47 -22.36 44.56
CA PRO A 110 -34.62 -22.51 45.45
C PRO A 110 -35.35 -21.18 45.64
N ARG A 111 -36.66 -21.15 45.37
CA ARG A 111 -37.52 -20.00 45.63
C ARG A 111 -37.86 -19.94 47.13
N VAL A 112 -37.12 -19.14 47.88
CA VAL A 112 -37.38 -18.94 49.31
C VAL A 112 -38.44 -17.85 49.51
N GLY A 113 -39.55 -18.19 50.17
CA GLY A 113 -40.43 -17.21 50.83
C GLY A 113 -41.64 -16.71 50.05
N GLY A 114 -42.63 -17.58 49.78
CA GLY A 114 -43.97 -17.15 49.41
C GLY A 114 -44.76 -16.67 50.64
N ARG A 115 -44.61 -15.41 51.06
CA ARG A 115 -45.47 -14.85 52.11
C ARG A 115 -46.86 -14.54 51.54
N ALA A 116 -47.89 -14.90 52.29
CA ALA A 116 -49.29 -14.56 52.01
C ALA A 116 -49.43 -13.03 51.88
N ARG A 117 -50.08 -12.59 50.80
CA ARG A 117 -50.29 -11.16 50.53
C ARG A 117 -51.25 -10.59 51.59
N PRO A 118 -50.91 -9.48 52.27
CA PRO A 118 -51.84 -8.84 53.19
C PRO A 118 -53.08 -8.33 52.44
N VAL A 119 -54.24 -8.49 53.06
CA VAL A 119 -55.54 -8.01 52.54
C VAL A 119 -55.50 -6.48 52.49
N MET A 120 -55.49 -5.93 51.28
CA MET A 120 -55.47 -4.49 51.05
C MET A 120 -56.89 -3.91 51.27
N PRO A 121 -57.03 -2.76 51.94
CA PRO A 121 -58.33 -2.08 52.07
C PRO A 121 -58.85 -1.63 50.70
N PRO A 122 -60.18 -1.49 50.53
CA PRO A 122 -60.76 -1.06 49.26
C PRO A 122 -60.31 0.36 48.90
N PRO A 123 -59.97 0.62 47.62
CA PRO A 123 -59.43 1.91 47.19
C PRO A 123 -60.47 3.04 47.31
N ILE A 124 -60.04 4.19 47.83
CA ILE A 124 -60.84 5.41 48.01
C ILE A 124 -61.21 5.99 46.63
N ALA A 125 -62.50 6.19 46.39
CA ALA A 125 -63.08 6.51 45.08
C ALA A 125 -62.98 7.98 44.63
N PHE A 126 -62.12 8.82 45.22
CA PHE A 126 -62.21 10.28 45.05
C PHE A 126 -60.90 11.01 44.72
N VAL A 127 -60.11 10.44 43.81
CA VAL A 127 -59.08 11.20 43.09
C VAL A 127 -59.26 10.87 41.61
N PRO A 128 -59.34 11.88 40.69
CA PRO A 128 -59.37 11.61 39.26
C PRO A 128 -58.22 10.67 38.93
N HIS A 129 -58.57 9.47 38.50
CA HIS A 129 -57.62 8.39 38.37
C HIS A 129 -56.52 8.81 37.40
N ARG A 130 -55.28 8.44 37.74
CA ARG A 130 -54.16 8.55 36.78
C ARG A 130 -54.65 7.96 35.46
N ARG A 131 -54.42 8.69 34.36
CA ARG A 131 -54.77 8.26 33.00
C ARG A 131 -54.48 6.78 32.85
N THR A 132 -55.47 6.04 32.38
CA THR A 132 -55.32 4.59 32.27
C THR A 132 -54.20 4.28 31.30
N ARG A 133 -53.57 3.11 31.44
CA ARG A 133 -52.54 2.67 30.49
C ARG A 133 -53.06 2.67 29.05
N GLY A 134 -54.36 2.44 28.84
CA GLY A 134 -55.02 2.52 27.53
C GLY A 134 -55.03 3.95 26.99
N GLU A 135 -55.49 4.91 27.78
CA GLU A 135 -55.51 6.33 27.39
C GLU A 135 -54.10 6.87 27.11
N ILE A 136 -53.12 6.59 27.98
CA ILE A 136 -51.72 6.98 27.74
C ILE A 136 -51.20 6.33 26.45
N ARG A 137 -51.61 5.09 26.17
CA ARG A 137 -51.22 4.39 24.94
C ARG A 137 -51.88 5.03 23.72
N GLU A 138 -53.15 5.37 23.75
CA GLU A 138 -53.81 6.04 22.61
C GLU A 138 -53.27 7.45 22.35
N GLU A 139 -52.98 8.21 23.41
CA GLU A 139 -52.46 9.58 23.32
C GLU A 139 -50.98 9.63 22.91
N HIS A 140 -50.19 8.61 23.28
CA HIS A 140 -48.74 8.58 23.06
C HIS A 140 -48.22 7.43 22.18
N ASN A 141 -49.05 6.51 21.66
CA ASN A 141 -48.60 5.48 20.69
C ASN A 141 -48.47 5.99 19.25
N ASN A 142 -48.55 7.29 19.01
CA ASN A 142 -48.20 7.86 17.71
C ASN A 142 -46.68 7.90 17.45
N PHE A 143 -45.86 7.40 18.39
CA PHE A 143 -44.45 7.15 18.13
C PHE A 143 -44.28 5.83 17.36
N GLU A 144 -44.38 5.91 16.04
CA GLU A 144 -43.73 4.93 15.18
C GLU A 144 -42.22 5.05 15.43
N ARG A 145 -41.63 4.10 16.17
CA ARG A 145 -40.19 3.95 16.14
C ARG A 145 -39.85 3.45 14.75
N ASP A 146 -39.13 4.26 13.98
CA ASP A 146 -38.47 3.80 12.77
C ASP A 146 -37.79 2.47 13.09
N ARG A 147 -38.27 1.42 12.43
CA ARG A 147 -37.69 0.10 12.61
C ARG A 147 -36.25 0.23 12.15
N PRO A 148 -35.24 -0.09 12.98
CA PRO A 148 -33.87 -0.07 12.50
C PRO A 148 -33.81 -0.97 11.27
N PRO A 149 -33.11 -0.55 10.21
CA PRO A 149 -33.02 -1.32 8.98
C PRO A 149 -32.59 -2.74 9.33
N ALA A 150 -33.26 -3.72 8.71
CA ALA A 150 -32.92 -5.12 8.92
C ALA A 150 -31.42 -5.30 8.65
N TYR A 151 -30.71 -5.94 9.58
CA TYR A 151 -29.28 -6.15 9.47
C TYR A 151 -28.99 -6.94 8.19
N VAL A 152 -28.45 -6.25 7.18
CA VAL A 152 -27.93 -6.89 5.98
C VAL A 152 -26.51 -7.34 6.32
N PRO A 153 -26.19 -8.64 6.20
CA PRO A 153 -24.81 -9.09 6.32
C PRO A 153 -23.95 -8.29 5.35
N THR A 154 -23.12 -7.41 5.90
CA THR A 154 -22.17 -6.65 5.09
C THR A 154 -21.14 -7.61 4.51
N LYS A 155 -20.60 -7.29 3.33
CA LYS A 155 -19.42 -7.96 2.75
C LYS A 155 -18.39 -8.27 3.85
N SER A 156 -17.72 -9.42 3.73
CA SER A 156 -16.80 -9.90 4.75
C SER A 156 -15.86 -8.76 5.19
N SER A 157 -15.59 -8.67 6.50
CA SER A 157 -14.72 -7.63 7.07
C SER A 157 -13.39 -7.53 6.31
N ASP A 158 -12.92 -8.66 5.78
CA ASP A 158 -11.62 -8.76 5.11
C ASP A 158 -11.66 -8.20 3.69
N GLU A 159 -12.75 -8.39 2.94
CA GLU A 159 -12.94 -7.75 1.62
C GLU A 159 -12.98 -6.23 1.73
N ARG A 160 -13.69 -5.68 2.73
CA ARG A 160 -13.74 -4.22 2.95
C ARG A 160 -12.39 -3.66 3.38
N LYS A 161 -11.62 -4.40 4.18
CA LYS A 161 -10.26 -4.01 4.56
C LYS A 161 -9.33 -4.01 3.34
N ALA A 162 -9.42 -5.02 2.49
CA ALA A 162 -8.65 -5.09 1.26
C ALA A 162 -9.01 -3.93 0.31
N GLU A 163 -10.31 -3.68 0.10
CA GLU A 163 -10.79 -2.56 -0.72
C GLU A 163 -10.31 -1.20 -0.20
N LEU A 164 -10.36 -0.99 1.12
CA LEU A 164 -9.90 0.26 1.74
C LEU A 164 -8.38 0.42 1.68
N ALA A 165 -7.61 -0.66 1.87
CA ALA A 165 -6.16 -0.64 1.73
C ALA A 165 -5.77 -0.23 0.30
N LEU A 166 -6.42 -0.84 -0.68
CA LEU A 166 -6.24 -0.56 -2.09
C LEU A 166 -6.58 0.90 -2.41
N ARG A 167 -7.68 1.42 -1.87
CA ARG A 167 -8.06 2.83 -2.02
C ARG A 167 -7.03 3.79 -1.40
N ASN A 168 -6.42 3.44 -0.27
CA ASN A 168 -5.40 4.25 0.38
C ASN A 168 -4.08 4.27 -0.39
N GLU A 169 -3.69 3.15 -1.00
CA GLU A 169 -2.52 3.06 -1.88
C GLU A 169 -2.63 4.01 -3.09
N PHE A 170 -3.83 4.20 -3.62
CA PHE A 170 -4.13 5.10 -4.74
C PHE A 170 -4.69 6.46 -4.32
N HIS A 171 -4.33 6.95 -3.12
CA HIS A 171 -4.70 8.28 -2.61
C HIS A 171 -6.21 8.59 -2.63
N GLY A 172 -7.03 7.63 -2.23
CA GLY A 172 -8.48 7.78 -2.16
C GLY A 172 -9.22 7.40 -3.44
N LYS A 173 -8.52 7.00 -4.50
CA LYS A 173 -9.10 6.56 -5.78
C LYS A 173 -9.03 5.05 -5.92
N THR A 174 -9.90 4.47 -6.76
CA THR A 174 -9.75 3.05 -7.13
C THR A 174 -8.72 2.90 -8.26
N PRO A 175 -8.09 1.72 -8.44
CA PRO A 175 -7.18 1.48 -9.56
C PRO A 175 -7.83 1.71 -10.91
N GLN A 176 -9.12 1.39 -11.02
CA GLN A 176 -9.89 1.64 -12.23
C GLN A 176 -10.04 3.12 -12.51
N GLU A 177 -10.26 3.96 -11.49
CA GLU A 177 -10.31 5.41 -11.66
C GLU A 177 -8.95 6.00 -12.04
N VAL A 178 -7.86 5.49 -11.47
CA VAL A 178 -6.51 5.91 -11.85
C VAL A 178 -6.18 5.47 -13.27
N ALA A 179 -6.52 4.25 -13.64
CA ALA A 179 -6.37 3.74 -15.00
C ALA A 179 -7.23 4.51 -16.01
N ALA A 180 -8.47 4.85 -15.65
CA ALA A 180 -9.35 5.65 -16.50
C ALA A 180 -8.86 7.09 -16.65
N ALA A 181 -8.34 7.70 -15.58
CA ALA A 181 -7.72 9.02 -15.63
C ALA A 181 -6.45 9.03 -16.51
N GLN A 182 -5.67 7.94 -16.51
CA GLN A 182 -4.51 7.79 -17.38
C GLN A 182 -4.90 7.44 -18.82
N ALA A 183 -5.99 6.70 -19.03
CA ALA A 183 -6.45 6.29 -20.35
C ALA A 183 -6.96 7.47 -21.19
N GLY A 184 -7.43 8.55 -20.55
CA GLY A 184 -8.02 9.69 -21.24
C GLY A 184 -9.25 9.30 -22.07
N PRO A 185 -9.98 10.26 -22.65
CA PRO A 185 -10.95 9.92 -23.69
C PRO A 185 -10.21 9.25 -24.85
N PRO A 186 -10.78 8.21 -25.49
CA PRO A 186 -10.19 7.67 -26.70
C PRO A 186 -10.05 8.81 -27.69
N LYS A 187 -8.82 9.25 -27.96
CA LYS A 187 -8.58 10.22 -29.03
C LYS A 187 -9.22 9.62 -30.27
N PRO A 188 -10.08 10.37 -30.99
CA PRO A 188 -10.58 9.89 -32.27
C PRO A 188 -9.35 9.45 -33.06
N ARG A 189 -9.36 8.20 -33.53
CA ARG A 189 -8.33 7.70 -34.43
C ARG A 189 -8.40 8.60 -35.65
N GLN A 190 -7.63 9.69 -35.64
CA GLN A 190 -7.40 10.45 -36.84
C GLN A 190 -6.79 9.44 -37.82
N PRO A 191 -7.27 9.39 -39.07
CA PRO A 191 -6.54 8.65 -40.08
C PRO A 191 -5.11 9.15 -39.98
N ARG A 192 -4.15 8.26 -39.74
CA ARG A 192 -2.73 8.62 -39.85
C ARG A 192 -2.62 9.16 -41.27
N ALA A 193 -2.52 10.48 -41.41
CA ALA A 193 -2.19 11.09 -42.68
C ALA A 193 -0.90 10.38 -43.08
N VAL A 194 -0.98 9.62 -44.17
CA VAL A 194 0.19 8.92 -44.70
C VAL A 194 1.18 10.04 -44.97
N ALA A 195 2.29 10.05 -44.22
CA ALA A 195 3.26 11.11 -44.34
C ALA A 195 3.68 11.16 -45.81
N THR A 196 3.50 12.32 -46.44
CA THR A 196 3.90 12.50 -47.84
C THR A 196 5.39 12.19 -47.97
N THR A 197 5.83 11.72 -49.13
CA THR A 197 7.27 11.45 -49.38
C THR A 197 8.14 12.66 -49.04
N GLN A 198 7.63 13.87 -49.32
CA GLN A 198 8.27 15.14 -48.96
C GLN A 198 8.39 15.36 -47.44
N GLN A 199 7.39 14.98 -46.65
CA GLN A 199 7.47 15.05 -45.18
C GLN A 199 8.53 14.08 -44.64
N LEU A 200 8.60 12.86 -45.19
CA LEU A 200 9.63 11.88 -44.83
C LEU A 200 11.03 12.38 -45.21
N ARG A 201 11.16 13.01 -46.38
CA ARG A 201 12.42 13.62 -46.82
C ARG A 201 12.91 14.70 -45.86
N ASN A 202 12.02 15.63 -45.50
CA ASN A 202 12.34 16.71 -44.55
C ASN A 202 12.74 16.14 -43.19
N GLN A 203 12.00 15.16 -42.69
CA GLN A 203 12.33 14.49 -41.43
C GLN A 203 13.75 13.88 -41.46
N ILE A 204 14.13 13.21 -42.55
CA ILE A 204 15.46 12.61 -42.64
C ILE A 204 16.55 13.68 -42.70
N VAL A 205 16.30 14.81 -43.36
CA VAL A 205 17.26 15.95 -43.40
C VAL A 205 17.44 16.54 -42.01
N ASP A 206 16.35 16.77 -41.27
CA ASP A 206 16.39 17.27 -39.90
C ASP A 206 17.18 16.31 -39.00
N GLU A 207 16.92 15.01 -39.12
CA GLU A 207 17.61 13.94 -38.41
C GLU A 207 19.12 13.86 -38.70
N VAL A 208 19.55 14.23 -39.91
CA VAL A 208 20.98 14.33 -40.26
C VAL A 208 21.60 15.57 -39.62
N ALA A 209 20.88 16.71 -39.65
CA ALA A 209 21.33 17.95 -39.04
C ALA A 209 21.51 17.78 -37.51
N GLU A 210 20.52 17.21 -36.81
CA GLU A 210 20.59 16.93 -35.37
C GLU A 210 21.78 16.04 -35.01
N ARG A 211 22.07 15.03 -35.82
CA ARG A 211 23.22 14.13 -35.61
C ARG A 211 24.56 14.85 -35.82
N GLN A 212 24.63 15.76 -36.80
CA GLN A 212 25.82 16.58 -37.01
C GLN A 212 26.03 17.56 -35.85
N GLU A 213 24.97 18.22 -35.39
CA GLU A 213 25.02 19.10 -34.22
C GLU A 213 25.44 18.35 -32.95
N PHE A 214 24.96 17.12 -32.77
CA PHE A 214 25.38 16.24 -31.69
C PHE A 214 26.88 15.96 -31.74
N LEU A 215 27.43 15.62 -32.91
CA LEU A 215 28.87 15.42 -33.07
C LEU A 215 29.67 16.68 -32.76
N ASP A 216 29.23 17.82 -33.24
CA ASP A 216 29.88 19.11 -32.98
C ASP A 216 29.84 19.45 -31.48
N SER A 217 28.73 19.17 -30.80
CA SER A 217 28.60 19.34 -29.35
C SER A 217 29.53 18.39 -28.58
N MET A 218 29.64 17.13 -28.98
CA MET A 218 30.54 16.16 -28.34
C MET A 218 32.01 16.48 -28.60
N ALA A 219 32.35 16.99 -29.79
CA ALA A 219 33.69 17.45 -30.13
C ALA A 219 34.11 18.64 -29.26
N LYS A 220 33.21 19.62 -29.04
CA LYS A 220 33.46 20.76 -28.12
C LYS A 220 33.72 20.32 -26.68
N MET A 221 33.15 19.19 -26.26
CA MET A 221 33.35 18.60 -24.92
C MET A 221 34.54 17.62 -24.86
N GLY A 222 35.31 17.45 -25.94
CA GLY A 222 36.44 16.53 -26.00
C GLY A 222 36.07 15.05 -26.09
N LYS A 223 34.78 14.72 -26.28
CA LYS A 223 34.26 13.35 -26.41
C LYS A 223 33.87 12.98 -27.84
N GLY A 224 34.23 13.80 -28.83
CA GLY A 224 33.86 13.58 -30.23
C GLY A 224 34.30 12.20 -30.75
N THR A 225 35.52 11.79 -30.44
CA THR A 225 36.12 10.52 -30.91
C THR A 225 35.38 9.28 -30.41
N GLU A 226 34.73 9.34 -29.24
CA GLU A 226 33.94 8.24 -28.67
C GLU A 226 32.68 7.95 -29.51
N TYR A 227 32.08 9.00 -30.09
CA TYR A 227 30.81 8.92 -30.81
C TYR A 227 30.94 9.03 -32.33
N GLU A 228 32.09 9.49 -32.84
CA GLU A 228 32.32 9.79 -34.25
C GLU A 228 32.00 8.63 -35.18
N ALA A 229 32.52 7.43 -34.91
CA ALA A 229 32.31 6.26 -35.76
C ALA A 229 30.83 5.85 -35.79
N LYS A 230 30.15 5.87 -34.64
CA LYS A 230 28.75 5.46 -34.53
C LYS A 230 27.84 6.45 -35.24
N ILE A 231 27.96 7.73 -34.94
CA ILE A 231 27.06 8.75 -35.49
C ILE A 231 27.29 8.94 -36.99
N ARG A 232 28.54 8.82 -37.48
CA ARG A 232 28.79 8.79 -38.94
C ARG A 232 28.11 7.60 -39.62
N GLY A 233 28.07 6.44 -38.96
CA GLY A 233 27.30 5.29 -39.43
C GLY A 233 25.81 5.62 -39.55
N GLU A 234 25.22 6.20 -38.50
CA GLU A 234 23.81 6.60 -38.51
C GLU A 234 23.51 7.66 -39.59
N ILE A 235 24.40 8.65 -39.79
CA ILE A 235 24.27 9.64 -40.87
C ILE A 235 24.30 8.94 -42.24
N ALA A 236 25.21 8.00 -42.45
CA ALA A 236 25.30 7.25 -43.70
C ALA A 236 24.02 6.43 -43.98
N GLU A 237 23.43 5.83 -42.95
CA GLU A 237 22.14 5.13 -43.05
C GLU A 237 21.01 6.06 -43.48
N ARG A 238 20.92 7.25 -42.86
CA ARG A 238 19.90 8.26 -43.22
C ARG A 238 20.06 8.79 -44.65
N LEU A 239 21.30 9.01 -45.08
CA LEU A 239 21.57 9.37 -46.47
C LEU A 239 21.23 8.25 -47.46
N ALA A 240 21.40 6.98 -47.07
CA ALA A 240 20.96 5.86 -47.88
C ALA A 240 19.43 5.79 -47.97
N ASP A 241 18.70 6.10 -46.89
CA ASP A 241 17.25 6.16 -46.89
C ASP A 241 16.71 7.29 -47.78
N LEU A 242 17.38 8.45 -47.82
CA LEU A 242 17.04 9.52 -48.78
C LEU A 242 17.18 9.04 -50.23
N LYS A 243 18.25 8.31 -50.56
CA LYS A 243 18.43 7.75 -51.91
C LYS A 243 17.34 6.74 -52.28
N LYS A 244 16.87 5.95 -51.31
CA LYS A 244 15.76 5.02 -51.55
C LYS A 244 14.45 5.77 -51.81
N LEU A 245 14.20 6.86 -51.09
CA LEU A 245 13.02 7.71 -51.36
C LEU A 245 13.07 8.31 -52.77
N ASP A 246 14.23 8.84 -53.20
CA ASP A 246 14.39 9.36 -54.56
C ASP A 246 14.11 8.28 -55.62
N GLN A 247 14.51 7.03 -55.38
CA GLN A 247 14.23 5.90 -56.28
C GLN A 247 12.75 5.53 -56.33
N LEU A 248 12.07 5.56 -55.18
CA LEU A 248 10.63 5.27 -55.10
C LEU A 248 9.82 6.35 -55.82
N GLU A 249 10.17 7.63 -55.65
CA GLU A 249 9.52 8.73 -56.37
C GLU A 249 9.71 8.60 -57.88
N ALA A 250 10.89 8.19 -58.34
CA ALA A 250 11.12 7.93 -59.77
C ALA A 250 10.27 6.77 -60.30
N SER A 251 10.16 5.67 -59.57
CA SER A 251 9.32 4.54 -59.99
C SER A 251 7.82 4.86 -59.97
N ASP A 252 7.36 5.63 -58.98
CA ASP A 252 5.96 6.04 -58.88
C ASP A 252 5.60 7.00 -60.02
N ALA A 253 6.52 7.90 -60.39
CA ALA A 253 6.35 8.78 -61.54
C ALA A 253 6.24 7.98 -62.85
N GLU A 254 7.07 6.96 -63.06
CA GLU A 254 7.00 6.09 -64.24
C GLU A 254 5.68 5.30 -64.32
N GLN A 255 5.19 4.77 -63.19
CA GLN A 255 3.92 4.03 -63.14
C GLN A 255 2.71 4.95 -63.41
N SER A 256 2.77 6.20 -62.94
CA SER A 256 1.72 7.19 -63.22
C SER A 256 1.65 7.62 -64.68
N ALA A 257 2.78 7.56 -65.41
CA ALA A 257 2.84 7.91 -66.83
C ALA A 257 2.36 6.78 -67.77
N GLN A 258 2.27 5.54 -67.26
CA GLN A 258 1.80 4.37 -68.01
C GLN A 258 0.31 4.06 -67.82
N SER A 259 -0.35 4.77 -66.89
CA SER A 259 -1.78 4.64 -66.56
C SER A 259 -2.61 5.72 -67.26
#